data_AF-A0A956YWK0-F1
#
_entry.id   AF-A0A956YWK0-F1
#
_cell.length_a   1.000
_cell.length_b   1.000
_cell.length_c   1.000
_cell.angle_alpha   90.00
_cell.angle_beta   90.00
_cell.angle_gamma   90.00
#
_symmetry.space_group_name_H-M   'P 1'
#
loop_
_entity.id
_entity.type
_entity.pdbx_description
1 polymer ?
#
loop_
_entity_poly.entity_id
_entity_poly.type
_entity_poly.pdbx_seq_one_letter_code
_entity_poly.pdbx_strand_id
1 'polypeptide(L)' 'MQFIRRKKHSEDETITAHARVQVANYREAPATIAPIIRPITKDERLILRGRSPDAQWVTPASDGHLWVHVSHLAV' A
#
# COMPACT_ATOMS: atom_id res chain seq x y z
N MET A 1 -22.35 16.15 32.94
CA MET A 1 -21.15 16.39 32.10
C MET A 1 -20.86 15.12 31.32
N GLN A 2 -21.10 15.10 30.02
CA GLN A 2 -21.01 13.89 29.20
C GLN A 2 -19.65 13.86 28.48
N PHE A 3 -18.80 12.90 28.85
CA PHE A 3 -17.52 12.69 28.18
C PHE A 3 -17.77 12.06 26.81
N ILE A 4 -17.60 12.86 25.75
CA ILE A 4 -17.54 12.34 24.39
C ILE A 4 -16.24 11.55 24.29
N ARG A 5 -16.34 10.23 24.40
CA ARG A 5 -15.24 9.30 24.12
C ARG A 5 -14.94 9.41 22.63
N ARG A 6 -14.06 10.35 22.24
CA ARG A 6 -13.45 10.35 20.90
C ARG A 6 -12.82 8.96 20.75
N LYS A 7 -13.42 8.10 19.92
CA LYS A 7 -12.74 6.92 19.43
C LYS A 7 -11.49 7.42 18.72
N LYS A 8 -10.37 7.38 19.42
CA LYS A 8 -9.04 7.58 18.84
C LYS A 8 -8.87 6.39 17.90
N HIS A 9 -9.17 6.59 16.62
CA HIS A 9 -8.79 5.69 15.55
C HIS A 9 -7.25 5.79 15.44
N SER A 10 -6.56 5.15 16.37
CA SER A 10 -5.11 5.25 16.54
C SER A 10 -4.56 3.91 16.99
N GLU A 11 -4.86 2.89 16.20
CA GLU A 11 -3.87 1.86 15.93
C GLU A 11 -3.61 1.98 14.43
N ASP A 12 -2.37 2.32 14.09
CA ASP A 12 -1.79 2.06 12.79
C ASP A 12 -2.12 0.62 12.42
N GLU A 13 -3.20 0.39 11.66
CA GLU A 13 -3.45 -0.88 10.97
C GLU A 13 -2.36 -1.01 9.89
N THR A 14 -1.16 -1.31 10.36
CA THR A 14 0.00 -1.59 9.53
C THR A 14 -0.28 -2.94 8.89
N ILE A 15 -0.96 -2.90 7.76
CA ILE A 15 -1.14 -4.09 6.92
C ILE A 15 0.23 -4.39 6.34
N THR A 16 0.83 -5.49 6.80
CA THR A 16 2.00 -6.06 6.15
C THR A 16 1.50 -6.86 4.95
N ALA A 17 2.02 -6.56 3.77
CA ALA A 17 1.81 -7.36 2.57
C ALA A 17 3.16 -7.84 2.03
N HIS A 18 3.14 -8.95 1.30
CA HIS A 18 4.29 -9.47 0.58
C HIS A 18 4.00 -9.51 -0.92
N ALA A 19 5.01 -9.27 -1.75
CA ALA A 19 4.87 -9.45 -3.18
C ALA A 19 4.67 -10.93 -3.52
N ARG A 20 3.48 -11.27 -4.03
CA ARG A 20 3.07 -12.65 -4.37
C ARG A 20 3.71 -13.14 -5.66
N VAL A 21 4.04 -12.23 -6.56
CA VAL A 21 4.50 -12.50 -7.91
C VAL A 21 5.87 -11.89 -8.17
N GLN A 22 6.67 -12.54 -9.01
CA GLN A 22 8.02 -12.11 -9.37
C GLN A 22 8.05 -10.82 -10.21
N VAL A 23 6.89 -10.30 -10.63
CA VAL A 23 6.72 -9.18 -11.58
C VAL A 23 5.94 -8.00 -10.97
N ALA A 24 5.85 -7.95 -9.65
CA ALA A 24 5.25 -6.81 -8.96
C ALA A 24 6.12 -5.56 -9.22
N ASN A 25 5.51 -4.38 -9.40
CA ASN A 25 6.22 -3.15 -9.74
C ASN A 25 5.72 -1.98 -8.89
N TYR A 26 6.66 -1.15 -8.44
CA TYR A 26 6.36 0.19 -7.96
C TYR A 26 6.19 1.14 -9.13
N ARG A 27 5.15 1.97 -9.05
CA ARG A 27 4.84 3.00 -10.04
C ARG A 27 4.72 4.38 -9.40
N GLU A 28 4.95 5.42 -10.20
CA GLU A 28 4.81 6.83 -9.77
C GLU A 28 3.36 7.23 -9.45
N ALA A 29 2.38 6.53 -10.03
CA ALA A 29 0.96 6.83 -9.88
C ALA A 29 0.13 5.54 -9.87
N PRO A 30 -1.10 5.56 -9.30
CA PRO A 30 -1.99 4.41 -9.23
C PRO A 30 -2.66 4.13 -10.59
N ALA A 31 -1.86 3.86 -11.62
CA ALA A 31 -2.33 3.57 -12.95
C ALA A 31 -1.41 2.57 -13.67
N THR A 32 -1.99 1.72 -14.50
CA THR A 32 -1.24 0.71 -15.28
C THR A 32 -0.34 1.32 -16.34
N ILE A 33 -0.66 2.54 -16.80
CA ILE A 33 0.14 3.32 -17.75
C ILE A 33 1.26 4.14 -17.07
N ALA A 34 1.24 4.27 -15.74
CA ALA A 34 2.21 5.09 -15.03
C ALA A 34 3.62 4.48 -15.12
N PRO A 35 4.70 5.30 -15.16
CA PRO A 35 6.07 4.80 -15.20
C PRO A 35 6.36 3.81 -14.08
N ILE A 36 7.09 2.73 -14.41
CA ILE A 36 7.63 1.79 -13.42
C ILE A 36 8.93 2.38 -12.89
N ILE A 37 9.00 2.57 -11.57
CA ILE A 37 10.20 3.06 -10.89
C ILE A 37 11.17 1.89 -10.68
N ARG A 38 10.66 0.80 -10.11
CA ARG A 38 11.43 -0.43 -9.89
C ARG A 38 10.52 -1.65 -9.75
N PRO A 39 11.03 -2.85 -10.05
CA PRO A 39 10.38 -4.09 -9.64
C PRO A 39 10.41 -4.24 -8.11
N ILE A 40 9.44 -4.97 -7.61
CA ILE A 40 9.35 -5.43 -6.22
C ILE A 40 9.88 -6.85 -6.20
N THR A 41 10.80 -7.15 -5.29
CA THR A 41 11.33 -8.50 -5.19
C THR A 41 10.27 -9.43 -4.62
N LYS A 42 10.27 -10.69 -5.06
CA LYS A 42 9.37 -11.69 -4.49
C LYS A 42 9.60 -11.77 -2.98
N ASP A 43 8.52 -11.85 -2.22
CA ASP A 43 8.53 -11.90 -0.75
C ASP A 43 9.02 -10.61 -0.06
N GLU A 44 9.31 -9.54 -0.81
CA GLU A 44 9.60 -8.20 -0.26
C GLU A 44 8.46 -7.78 0.66
N ARG A 45 8.83 -7.43 1.90
CA ARG A 45 7.86 -7.03 2.91
C ARG A 45 7.49 -5.57 2.75
N LEU A 46 6.20 -5.30 2.62
CA LEU A 46 5.64 -3.98 2.40
C LEU A 46 4.78 -3.60 3.60
N ILE A 47 5.09 -2.46 4.20
CA ILE A 47 4.24 -1.80 5.20
C ILE A 47 3.30 -0.90 4.40
N LEU A 48 2.01 -1.20 4.34
CA LEU A 48 1.05 -0.40 3.57
C LEU A 48 0.48 0.73 4.43
N ARG A 49 0.38 1.94 3.86
CA ARG A 49 -0.07 3.15 4.56
C ARG A 49 -1.35 3.73 3.98
N GLY A 50 -1.55 3.57 2.68
CA GLY A 50 -2.66 4.18 1.97
C GLY A 50 -3.16 3.31 0.83
N ARG A 51 -4.35 3.64 0.34
CA ARG A 51 -5.00 3.00 -0.79
C ARG A 51 -5.60 4.04 -1.72
N SER A 52 -5.63 3.76 -3.02
CA SER A 52 -6.29 4.61 -4.00
C SER A 52 -7.82 4.58 -3.80
N PRO A 53 -8.57 5.59 -4.28
CA PRO A 53 -10.03 5.66 -4.11
C PRO A 53 -10.79 4.45 -4.68
N ASP A 54 -10.27 3.84 -5.74
CA ASP A 54 -10.81 2.64 -6.39
C ASP A 54 -10.39 1.33 -5.71
N ALA A 55 -9.59 1.41 -4.64
CA ALA A 55 -9.05 0.29 -3.92
C ALA A 55 -8.13 -0.65 -4.75
N GLN A 56 -7.70 -0.27 -5.95
CA GLN A 56 -6.85 -1.13 -6.80
C GLN A 56 -5.35 -0.96 -6.51
N TRP A 57 -4.96 0.12 -5.85
CA TRP A 57 -3.56 0.45 -5.60
C TRP A 57 -3.32 0.76 -4.14
N VAL A 58 -2.15 0.40 -3.65
CA VAL A 58 -1.69 0.69 -2.29
C VAL A 58 -0.36 1.42 -2.31
N THR A 59 -0.13 2.25 -1.30
CA THR A 59 1.15 2.93 -1.11
C THR A 59 1.92 2.27 0.03
N PRO A 60 3.22 1.99 -0.13
CA PRO A 60 4.06 1.63 1.00
C PRO A 60 4.24 2.85 1.92
N ALA A 61 4.58 2.60 3.18
CA ALA A 61 4.88 3.63 4.16
C ALA A 61 6.25 4.28 3.93
N SER A 62 7.18 3.57 3.26
CA SER A 62 8.53 4.06 2.98
C SER A 62 8.52 5.27 2.06
N ASP A 63 7.61 5.30 1.08
CA ASP A 63 7.59 6.29 0.03
C ASP A 63 6.15 6.61 -0.38
N GLY A 64 5.65 7.77 0.05
CA GLY A 64 4.27 8.23 -0.22
C GLY A 64 3.95 8.53 -1.68
N HIS A 65 4.89 8.29 -2.59
CA HIS A 65 4.76 8.51 -4.04
C HIS A 65 4.85 7.22 -4.86
N LEU A 66 4.99 6.06 -4.20
CA LEU A 66 5.03 4.78 -4.86
C LEU A 66 3.67 4.09 -4.76
N TRP A 67 3.26 3.47 -5.86
CA TRP A 67 2.01 2.75 -5.95
C TRP A 67 2.25 1.32 -6.42
N VAL A 68 1.58 0.38 -5.75
CA VAL A 68 1.61 -1.04 -6.08
C VAL A 68 0.18 -1.51 -6.31
N HIS A 69 -0.04 -2.23 -7.40
CA HIS A 69 -1.34 -2.80 -7.67
C HIS A 69 -1.61 -3.98 -6.72
N VAL A 70 -2.79 -4.01 -6.09
CA VAL A 70 -3.12 -4.99 -5.05
C VAL A 70 -3.10 -6.44 -5.54
N SER A 71 -3.34 -6.69 -6.83
CA SER A 71 -3.28 -8.05 -7.39
C SER A 71 -1.89 -8.69 -7.32
N HIS A 72 -0.85 -7.88 -7.13
CA HIS A 72 0.52 -8.35 -7.01
C HIS A 72 0.92 -8.69 -5.57
N LEU A 73 0.04 -8.41 -4.62
CA LEU A 73 0.28 -8.58 -3.20
C LEU A 73 -0.47 -9.78 -2.65
N ALA A 74 0.16 -10.45 -1.68
CA ALA A 74 -0.48 -11.36 -0.75
C ALA A 74 -0.47 -10.70 0.63
N VAL A 75 -1.62 -10.73 1.31
CA VAL A 75 -1.79 -10.30 2.70
C VAL A 75 -1.89 -11.55 3.56
#